data_AF-A0A925M8E4-F1
#
_entry.id   AF-A0A925M8E4-F1
#
_cell.length_a   1.000
_cell.length_b   1.000
_cell.length_c   1.000
_cell.angle_alpha   90.00
_cell.angle_beta   90.00
_cell.angle_gamma   90.00
#
_symmetry.space_group_name_H-M   'P 1'
#
loop_
_entity.id
_entity.type
_entity.pdbx_description
1 polymer ?
#
loop_
_entity_poly.entity_id
_entity_poly.type
_entity_poly.pdbx_seq_one_letter_code
_entity_poly.pdbx_strand_id
1 'polypeptide(L)'
;MARSDVGRKRQINEDSFFADDTHGFYVVADGVGGHNKGEIASREAVEQLRMWVYGAARDLDRLSERIQAGDSECVWEIRRLLESGV
;
A
#
# COMPACT_ATOMS: atom_id res chain seq x y z
N MET A 1 -3.53 -15.31 3.29
CA MET A 1 -3.21 -15.11 1.85
C MET A 1 -4.17 -14.09 1.27
N ALA A 2 -3.65 -12.94 0.83
CA ALA A 2 -4.42 -11.95 0.08
C ALA A 2 -4.68 -12.44 -1.35
N ARG A 3 -5.82 -12.05 -1.95
CA ARG A 3 -6.27 -12.47 -3.27
C ARG A 3 -6.96 -11.31 -3.99
N SER A 4 -6.75 -11.21 -5.30
CA SER A 4 -7.52 -10.34 -6.20
C SER A 4 -8.01 -11.15 -7.41
N ASP A 5 -9.09 -10.70 -8.05
CA ASP A 5 -9.78 -11.37 -9.15
C ASP A 5 -10.12 -10.35 -10.25
N VAL A 6 -9.95 -10.75 -11.51
CA VAL A 6 -10.25 -9.90 -12.69
C VAL A 6 -11.74 -9.60 -12.85
N GLY A 7 -12.59 -10.37 -12.17
CA GLY A 7 -14.03 -10.33 -12.34
C GLY A 7 -14.49 -10.91 -13.67
N ARG A 8 -15.76 -10.68 -14.01
CA ARG A 8 -16.40 -11.33 -15.17
C ARG A 8 -16.40 -10.50 -16.45
N LYS A 9 -15.95 -9.25 -16.39
CA LYS A 9 -16.11 -8.27 -17.49
C LYS A 9 -14.80 -7.83 -18.13
N ARG A 10 -13.72 -7.78 -17.36
CA ARG A 10 -12.40 -7.32 -17.83
C ARG A 10 -11.59 -8.51 -18.31
N GLN A 11 -10.70 -8.29 -19.28
CA GLN A 11 -9.73 -9.31 -19.72
C GLN A 11 -8.45 -9.29 -18.88
N ILE A 12 -8.12 -8.14 -18.30
CA ILE A 12 -6.90 -7.90 -17.53
C ILE A 12 -7.32 -7.33 -16.18
N ASN A 13 -6.73 -7.86 -15.10
CA ASN A 13 -6.89 -7.29 -13.77
C ASN A 13 -5.96 -6.09 -13.64
N GLU A 14 -6.52 -4.90 -13.40
CA GLU A 14 -5.77 -3.67 -13.20
C GLU A 14 -5.54 -3.39 -11.70
N ASP A 15 -5.97 -4.28 -10.80
CA ASP A 15 -5.71 -4.21 -9.37
C ASP A 15 -4.32 -4.75 -9.03
N SER A 16 -3.61 -4.03 -8.17
CA SER A 16 -2.37 -4.49 -7.52
C SER A 16 -2.48 -4.31 -6.01
N PHE A 17 -1.84 -5.19 -5.24
CA PHE A 17 -1.80 -5.08 -3.79
C PHE A 17 -0.48 -5.54 -3.19
N PHE A 18 -0.17 -5.08 -1.99
CA PHE A 18 0.90 -5.56 -1.12
C PHE A 18 0.34 -5.79 0.29
N ALA A 19 0.79 -6.87 0.94
CA ALA A 19 0.37 -7.23 2.28
C ALA A 19 1.57 -7.73 3.09
N ASP A 20 1.80 -7.11 4.24
CA ASP A 20 2.77 -7.56 5.23
C ASP A 20 2.15 -7.60 6.62
N ASP A 21 1.80 -8.80 7.05
CA ASP A 21 1.22 -9.06 8.37
C ASP A 21 2.21 -8.79 9.52
N THR A 22 3.52 -8.81 9.25
CA THR A 22 4.57 -8.59 10.26
C THR A 22 4.59 -7.15 10.73
N HIS A 23 4.51 -6.21 9.78
CA HIS A 23 4.55 -4.77 10.04
C HIS A 23 3.16 -4.12 9.97
N GLY A 24 2.09 -4.90 9.80
CA GLY A 24 0.72 -4.41 9.68
C GLY A 24 0.50 -3.45 8.50
N PHE A 25 1.31 -3.57 7.45
CA PHE A 25 1.30 -2.66 6.30
C PHE A 25 0.59 -3.31 5.11
N TYR A 26 -0.43 -2.63 4.60
CA TYR A 26 -1.26 -3.11 3.51
C TYR A 26 -1.49 -1.98 2.50
N VAL A 27 -1.38 -2.31 1.22
CA VAL A 27 -1.59 -1.37 0.11
C VAL A 27 -2.46 -2.04 -0.95
N VAL A 28 -3.39 -1.28 -1.51
CA VAL A 28 -4.17 -1.66 -2.69
C VAL A 28 -4.19 -0.48 -3.66
N ALA A 29 -4.03 -0.76 -4.95
CA ALA A 29 -4.14 0.23 -6.02
C ALA A 29 -5.01 -0.33 -7.15
N ASP A 30 -5.97 0.46 -7.60
CA ASP A 30 -6.81 0.18 -8.77
C ASP A 30 -6.29 1.03 -9.95
N GLY A 31 -5.86 0.36 -11.02
CA GLY A 31 -5.39 1.01 -12.22
C GLY A 31 -6.56 1.59 -13.01
N VAL A 32 -6.60 2.91 -13.18
CA VAL A 32 -7.70 3.57 -13.91
C VAL A 32 -7.61 3.25 -15.41
N GLY A 33 -8.40 2.26 -15.86
CA GLY A 33 -8.47 1.85 -17.27
C GLY A 33 -9.10 2.89 -18.20
N GLY A 34 -8.64 2.92 -19.46
CA GLY A 34 -9.18 3.81 -20.51
C GLY A 34 -8.25 3.96 -21.71
N HIS A 35 -6.93 3.94 -21.48
CA HIS A 35 -5.89 3.90 -22.50
C HIS A 35 -4.71 3.11 -21.95
N ASN A 36 -4.48 1.89 -22.46
CA ASN A 36 -3.31 1.02 -22.26
C ASN A 36 -2.48 1.19 -20.95
N LYS A 37 -2.40 0.11 -20.17
CA LYS A 37 -1.43 -0.13 -19.07
C LYS A 37 -1.89 0.21 -17.64
N GLY A 38 -3.18 0.12 -17.32
CA GLY A 38 -3.67 0.31 -15.95
C GLY A 38 -3.05 -0.68 -14.96
N GLU A 39 -2.78 -1.90 -15.41
CA GLU A 39 -2.07 -2.93 -14.66
C GLU A 39 -0.63 -2.57 -14.32
N ILE A 40 0.05 -1.81 -15.21
CA ILE A 40 1.40 -1.32 -14.93
C ILE A 40 1.31 -0.16 -13.94
N ALA A 41 0.39 0.78 -14.16
CA ALA A 41 0.23 1.93 -13.27
C ALA A 41 -0.06 1.52 -11.82
N SER A 42 -0.97 0.56 -11.60
CA SER A 42 -1.28 0.08 -10.25
C SER A 42 -0.10 -0.67 -9.62
N ARG A 43 0.63 -1.46 -10.40
CA ARG A 43 1.82 -2.17 -9.92
C ARG A 43 2.92 -1.20 -9.49
N GLU A 44 3.22 -0.20 -10.31
CA GLU A 44 4.22 0.82 -10.01
C GLU A 44 3.80 1.62 -8.75
N ALA A 45 2.52 1.96 -8.59
CA ALA A 45 2.04 2.65 -7.39
C ALA A 45 2.28 1.83 -6.10
N VAL A 46 1.95 0.53 -6.13
CA VAL A 46 2.20 -0.37 -5.00
C VAL A 46 3.69 -0.51 -4.71
N GLU A 47 4.51 -0.65 -5.76
CA GLU A 47 5.96 -0.80 -5.62
C GLU A 47 6.63 0.46 -5.06
N GLN A 48 6.25 1.65 -5.52
CA GLN A 48 6.76 2.92 -5.00
C GLN A 48 6.39 3.12 -3.53
N LEU A 49 5.12 2.88 -3.16
CA LEU A 49 4.68 2.97 -1.77
C LEU A 49 5.42 2.00 -0.86
N ARG A 50 5.64 0.76 -1.33
CA ARG A 50 6.47 -0.21 -0.62
C ARG A 50 7.89 0.32 -0.46
N MET A 51 8.55 0.74 -1.53
CA MET A 51 9.93 1.25 -1.45
C MET A 51 10.05 2.46 -0.51
N TRP A 52 9.09 3.39 -0.54
CA TRP A 52 9.04 4.53 0.36
C TRP A 52 8.95 4.11 1.83
N VAL A 53 7.96 3.28 2.16
CA VAL A 53 7.67 2.85 3.53
C VAL A 53 8.81 2.01 4.11
N TYR A 54 9.38 1.07 3.36
CA TYR A 54 10.54 0.28 3.82
C TYR A 54 11.87 1.05 3.71
N GLY A 55 11.97 2.08 2.87
CA GLY A 55 13.09 3.03 2.90
C GLY A 55 13.11 3.82 4.20
N ALA A 56 11.94 4.09 4.77
CA ALA A 56 11.72 4.63 6.10
C ALA A 56 11.55 3.53 7.18
N ALA A 57 12.13 2.33 7.01
CA ALA A 57 11.88 1.16 7.87
C ALA A 57 11.98 1.43 9.38
N ARG A 58 12.90 2.30 9.82
CA ARG A 58 13.04 2.68 11.23
C ARG A 58 11.80 3.38 11.79
N ASP A 59 11.11 4.15 10.96
CA ASP A 59 9.87 4.80 11.34
C ASP A 59 8.72 3.79 11.34
N LEU A 60 8.69 2.82 10.42
CA LEU A 60 7.64 1.80 10.37
C LEU A 60 7.62 0.92 11.62
N ASP A 61 8.77 0.41 12.06
CA ASP A 61 8.87 -0.41 13.27
C ASP A 61 8.38 0.36 14.50
N ARG A 62 8.89 1.59 14.66
CA ARG A 62 8.52 2.48 15.77
C ARG A 62 7.03 2.82 15.78
N LEU A 63 6.45 3.12 14.61
CA LEU A 63 5.03 3.47 14.49
C LEU A 63 4.14 2.24 14.75
N SER A 64 4.57 1.06 14.30
CA SER A 64 3.88 -0.21 14.54
C SER A 64 3.81 -0.55 16.03
N GLU A 65 4.94 -0.44 16.74
CA GLU A 65 5.00 -0.64 18.19
C GLU A 65 4.06 0.30 18.94
N ARG A 66 3.99 1.57 18.54
CA ARG A 66 3.09 2.56 19.16
C ARG A 66 1.62 2.26 18.94
N ILE A 67 1.23 1.85 17.73
CA ILE A 67 -0.14 1.38 17.47
C ILE A 67 -0.47 0.19 18.37
N GLN A 68 0.43 -0.79 18.46
CA GLN A 68 0.23 -1.97 19.30
C GLN A 68 0.12 -1.62 20.79
N ALA A 69 0.79 -0.56 21.23
CA ALA A 69 0.68 0.00 22.57
C ALA A 69 -0.62 0.82 22.81
N GLY A 70 -1.48 0.99 21.79
CA GLY A 70 -2.74 1.71 21.89
C GLY A 70 -2.63 3.23 21.71
N ASP A 71 -1.50 3.73 21.21
CA ASP A 71 -1.30 5.16 20.93
C ASP A 71 -2.12 5.58 19.70
N SER A 72 -3.28 6.16 19.96
CA SER A 72 -4.20 6.65 18.93
C SER A 72 -3.69 7.92 18.23
N GLU A 73 -2.76 8.66 18.83
CA GLU A 73 -2.18 9.87 18.22
C GLU A 73 -1.15 9.50 17.13
N CYS A 74 -0.54 8.33 17.23
CA CYS A 74 0.39 7.77 16.22
C CYS A 74 -0.22 7.71 14.81
N VAL A 75 -1.56 7.63 14.70
CA VAL A 75 -2.30 7.63 13.43
C VAL A 75 -1.98 8.86 12.58
N TRP A 76 -1.80 10.03 13.19
CA TRP A 76 -1.45 11.26 12.47
C TRP A 76 -0.03 11.24 11.89
N GLU A 77 0.91 10.61 12.59
CA GLU A 77 2.28 10.47 12.11
C GLU A 77 2.38 9.50 10.94
N ILE A 78 1.64 8.38 10.99
CA ILE A 78 1.54 7.44 9.88
C ILE A 78 0.93 8.11 8.66
N ARG A 79 -0.16 8.85 8.85
CA ARG A 79 -0.77 9.62 7.77
C ARG A 79 0.24 10.59 7.13
N ARG A 80 1.00 11.31 7.95
CA ARG A 80 2.01 12.27 7.48
C ARG A 80 3.16 11.58 6.74
N LEU A 81 3.58 10.40 7.19
CA LEU A 81 4.61 9.58 6.52
C LEU A 81 4.14 9.11 5.14
N LEU A 82 2.86 8.74 5.01
CA LEU A 82 2.28 8.34 3.74
C LEU A 82 2.11 9.54 2.80
N GLU A 83 1.65 10.69 3.33
CA GLU A 83 1.47 11.93 2.55
C GLU A 83 2.79 12.54 2.06
N SER A 84 3.92 12.27 2.70
CA SER A 84 5.23 12.77 2.26
C SER A 84 5.88 11.95 1.13
N GLY A 85 5.33 10.76 0.84
CA GLY A 85 5.85 9.84 -0.18
C GLY A 85 5.18 9.94 -1.55
N VAL A 86 4.24 10.87 -1.74
CA VAL A 86 3.46 11.03 -2.97
C VAL A 86 3.53 12.47 -3.49
#